data_AF-G4FLC1-F1
#
_entry.id   AF-G4FLC1-F1
#
_cell.length_a   1.000
_cell.length_b   1.000
_cell.length_c   1.000
_cell.angle_alpha   90.00
_cell.angle_beta   90.00
_cell.angle_gamma   90.00
#
_symmetry.space_group_name_H-M   'P 1'
#
loop_
_entity.id
_entity.type
_entity.pdbx_description
1 polymer ?
#
loop_
_entity_poly.entity_id
_entity_poly.type
_entity_poly.pdbx_seq_one_letter_code
_entity_poly.pdbx_strand_id
1 'polypeptide(L)'
;MTTEAIKATTIPENAVVVNNYTWNTCEYGQYRIEKTRFGLFKSIGKDGNDLVTGGSEEAVMAITPMHLEANSPDYDGKYDGNKFSSFVSGKL
;
A
#
# COMPACT_ATOMS: atom_id res chain seq x y z
N MET A 1 -38.34 9.29 -12.18
CA MET A 1 -37.01 8.90 -11.66
C MET A 1 -37.21 7.65 -10.84
N THR A 2 -36.91 6.48 -11.39
CA THR A 2 -37.05 5.18 -10.69
C THR A 2 -35.69 4.75 -10.17
N THR A 3 -35.56 4.67 -8.85
CA THR A 3 -34.36 4.16 -8.17
C THR A 3 -34.48 2.65 -8.06
N GLU A 4 -33.63 1.90 -8.76
CA GLU A 4 -33.54 0.44 -8.61
C GLU A 4 -32.66 0.09 -7.40
N ALA A 5 -33.19 -0.74 -6.52
CA ALA A 5 -32.47 -1.25 -5.35
C ALA A 5 -31.44 -2.30 -5.78
N ILE A 6 -30.16 -2.06 -5.43
CA ILE A 6 -29.07 -3.03 -5.59
C ILE A 6 -29.31 -4.23 -4.67
N LYS A 7 -29.61 -5.38 -5.27
CA LYS A 7 -29.78 -6.67 -4.62
C LYS A 7 -28.42 -7.17 -4.13
N ALA A 8 -28.28 -7.41 -2.82
CA ALA A 8 -27.07 -8.01 -2.27
C ALA A 8 -26.95 -9.47 -2.75
N THR A 9 -25.95 -9.75 -3.57
CA THR A 9 -25.61 -11.11 -4.01
C THR A 9 -24.80 -11.78 -2.91
N THR A 10 -25.38 -12.80 -2.28
CA THR A 10 -24.70 -13.66 -1.31
C THR A 10 -23.61 -14.47 -2.03
N ILE A 11 -22.35 -14.24 -1.68
CA ILE A 11 -21.22 -15.05 -2.17
C ILE A 11 -21.21 -16.36 -1.37
N PRO A 12 -21.16 -17.55 -2.01
CA PRO A 12 -21.15 -18.81 -1.28
C PRO A 12 -19.88 -18.94 -0.43
N GLU A 13 -20.03 -19.54 0.75
CA GLU A 13 -19.01 -19.65 1.82
C GLU A 13 -17.67 -20.25 1.36
N ASN A 14 -17.67 -20.99 0.24
CA ASN A 14 -16.48 -21.62 -0.35
C ASN A 14 -16.03 -21.02 -1.69
N ALA A 15 -16.53 -19.84 -2.10
CA ALA A 15 -16.02 -19.18 -3.29
C ALA A 15 -14.59 -18.67 -3.02
N VAL A 16 -13.61 -19.35 -3.61
CA VAL A 16 -12.26 -18.79 -3.75
C VAL A 16 -12.38 -17.59 -4.69
N VAL A 17 -12.37 -16.39 -4.11
CA VAL A 17 -12.30 -15.15 -4.89
C VAL A 17 -10.89 -15.08 -5.49
N VAL A 18 -10.76 -15.55 -6.74
CA VAL A 18 -9.52 -15.43 -7.50
C VAL A 18 -9.39 -13.97 -7.92
N ASN A 19 -8.72 -13.19 -7.09
CA ASN A 19 -8.44 -11.80 -7.41
C ASN A 19 -7.31 -11.75 -8.46
N ASN A 20 -7.67 -11.36 -9.69
CA ASN A 20 -6.71 -11.13 -10.77
C ASN A 20 -6.03 -9.77 -10.58
N TYR A 21 -4.97 -9.75 -9.79
CA TYR A 21 -4.16 -8.55 -9.57
C TYR A 21 -3.04 -8.43 -10.59
N THR A 22 -2.81 -7.22 -11.07
CA THR A 22 -1.60 -6.86 -11.82
C THR A 22 -0.45 -6.67 -10.84
N TRP A 23 0.52 -7.59 -10.87
CA TRP A 23 1.70 -7.54 -10.02
C TRP A 23 2.84 -6.82 -10.73
N ASN A 24 3.38 -5.79 -10.08
CA ASN A 24 4.60 -5.10 -10.46
C ASN A 24 5.78 -5.75 -9.74
N THR A 25 6.90 -5.92 -10.44
CA THR A 25 8.13 -6.50 -9.89
C THR A 25 9.22 -5.44 -9.87
N CYS A 26 9.92 -5.33 -8.75
CA CYS A 26 11.17 -4.58 -8.62
C CYS A 26 12.24 -5.46 -7.94
N GLU A 27 13.46 -4.93 -7.85
CA GLU A 27 14.60 -5.63 -7.24
C GLU A 27 14.35 -6.06 -5.78
N TYR A 28 13.55 -5.28 -5.04
CA TYR A 28 13.27 -5.49 -3.62
C TYR A 28 11.97 -6.26 -3.34
N GLY A 29 11.25 -6.69 -4.38
CA GLY A 29 10.04 -7.51 -4.21
C GLY A 29 8.97 -7.31 -5.28
N GLN A 30 7.77 -7.82 -4.98
CA GLN A 30 6.60 -7.69 -5.83
C GLN A 30 5.45 -7.03 -5.07
N TYR A 31 4.74 -6.14 -5.75
CA TYR A 31 3.61 -5.43 -5.19
C TYR A 31 2.52 -5.23 -6.25
N ARG A 32 1.28 -5.07 -5.80
CA ARG A 32 0.15 -4.67 -6.65
C ARG A 32 -0.35 -3.31 -6.22
N ILE A 33 -1.03 -2.60 -7.11
CA ILE A 33 -1.67 -1.32 -6.79
C ILE A 33 -3.19 -1.51 -6.80
N GLU A 34 -3.85 -0.99 -5.77
CA GLU A 34 -5.30 -1.00 -5.65
C GLU A 34 -5.83 0.42 -5.44
N LYS A 35 -6.96 0.72 -6.09
CA LYS A 35 -7.70 1.96 -5.85
C LYS A 35 -8.64 1.77 -4.67
N THR A 36 -8.46 2.61 -3.65
CA THR A 36 -9.31 2.66 -2.47
C THR A 36 -10.68 3.29 -2.77
N ARG A 37 -11.67 3.06 -1.91
CA ARG A 37 -13.01 3.68 -2.00
C ARG A 37 -12.99 5.21 -1.97
N PHE A 38 -11.91 5.81 -1.47
CA PHE A 38 -11.74 7.26 -1.34
C PHE A 38 -11.05 7.89 -2.55
N GLY A 39 -10.80 7.11 -3.60
CA GLY A 39 -10.13 7.59 -4.82
C GLY A 39 -8.61 7.66 -4.71
N LEU A 40 -8.03 7.32 -3.55
CA LEU A 40 -6.59 7.16 -3.38
C LEU A 40 -6.12 5.81 -3.90
N PHE A 41 -4.83 5.70 -4.16
CA PHE A 41 -4.17 4.47 -4.60
C PHE A 41 -3.28 3.96 -3.48
N LYS A 42 -3.18 2.65 -3.33
CA LYS A 42 -2.24 2.02 -2.40
C LYS A 42 -1.53 0.84 -3.01
N SER A 43 -0.28 0.63 -2.62
CA SER A 43 0.48 -0.57 -2.97
C SER A 43 0.40 -1.61 -1.85
N ILE A 44 0.30 -2.88 -2.26
CA ILE A 44 0.16 -4.02 -1.36
C ILE A 44 1.21 -5.07 -1.75
N GLY A 45 1.98 -5.54 -0.77
CA GLY A 45 2.98 -6.58 -0.95
C GLY A 45 2.39 -7.98 -1.17
N LYS A 46 3.23 -8.94 -1.56
CA LYS A 46 2.82 -10.36 -1.69
C LYS A 46 2.40 -10.99 -0.36
N ASP A 47 2.94 -10.48 0.73
CA ASP A 47 2.58 -10.79 2.12
C ASP A 47 1.21 -10.21 2.53
N GLY A 48 0.61 -9.36 1.70
CA GLY A 48 -0.66 -8.71 1.99
C GLY A 48 -0.54 -7.42 2.81
N ASN A 49 0.69 -6.95 3.08
CA ASN A 49 0.90 -5.73 3.83
C ASN A 49 0.68 -4.49 2.95
N ASP A 50 0.00 -3.48 3.50
CA ASP A 50 -0.11 -2.16 2.88
C ASP A 50 1.26 -1.46 2.96
N LEU A 51 1.79 -1.00 1.82
CA LEU A 51 3.12 -0.42 1.70
C LEU A 51 3.08 1.11 1.63
N VAL A 52 2.55 1.65 0.52
CA VAL A 52 2.50 3.11 0.25
C VAL A 52 1.09 3.49 -0.14
N THR A 53 0.64 4.67 0.28
CA THR A 53 -0.62 5.28 -0.16
C THR A 53 -0.34 6.63 -0.82
N GLY A 54 -1.00 6.92 -1.96
CA GLY A 54 -0.79 8.13 -2.73
C GLY A 54 -2.03 8.61 -3.48
N GLY A 55 -1.96 9.84 -3.99
CA GLY A 55 -3.05 10.49 -4.74
C GLY A 55 -3.18 10.03 -6.19
N SER A 56 -2.13 9.44 -6.78
CA SER A 56 -2.13 8.88 -8.12
C SER A 56 -1.44 7.51 -8.16
N GLU A 57 -1.86 6.67 -9.10
CA GLU A 57 -1.25 5.35 -9.34
C GLU A 57 0.24 5.48 -9.68
N GLU A 58 0.60 6.43 -10.54
CA GLU A 58 1.98 6.70 -10.93
C GLU A 58 2.86 7.07 -9.74
N ALA A 59 2.37 7.93 -8.84
CA ALA A 59 3.13 8.30 -7.64
C ALA A 59 3.37 7.10 -6.71
N VAL A 60 2.36 6.23 -6.55
CA VAL A 60 2.49 5.00 -5.77
C VAL A 60 3.47 4.04 -6.43
N MET A 61 3.40 3.86 -7.75
CA MET A 61 4.32 3.00 -8.50
C MET A 61 5.77 3.49 -8.41
N ALA A 62 6.00 4.80 -8.48
CA ALA A 62 7.33 5.39 -8.39
C ALA A 62 7.97 5.27 -6.99
N ILE A 63 7.17 5.45 -5.92
CA ILE A 63 7.68 5.43 -4.54
C ILE A 63 7.79 4.02 -3.95
N THR A 64 6.96 3.07 -4.38
CA THR A 64 6.94 1.73 -3.78
C THR A 64 8.29 1.00 -3.84
N PRO A 65 9.07 1.03 -4.94
CA PRO A 65 10.40 0.43 -4.97
C PRO A 65 11.36 1.03 -3.93
N MET A 66 11.31 2.36 -3.73
CA MET A 66 12.10 3.05 -2.71
C MET A 66 11.69 2.64 -1.29
N HIS A 67 10.38 2.50 -1.02
CA HIS A 67 9.89 2.02 0.27
C HIS A 67 10.36 0.59 0.57
N LEU A 68 10.33 -0.30 -0.43
CA LEU A 68 10.82 -1.68 -0.30
C LEU A 68 12.34 -1.73 -0.08
N GLU A 69 13.09 -0.87 -0.78
CA GLU A 69 14.53 -0.72 -0.55
C GLU A 69 14.84 -0.29 0.88
N ALA A 70 14.17 0.76 1.37
CA ALA A 70 14.39 1.30 2.70
C ALA A 70 14.05 0.30 3.83
N ASN A 71 13.20 -0.69 3.55
CA ASN A 71 12.87 -1.77 4.47
C ASN A 71 13.73 -3.03 4.26
N SER A 72 14.64 -3.04 3.28
CA SER A 72 15.52 -4.17 3.04
C SER A 72 16.57 -4.30 4.16
N PRO A 73 17.02 -5.52 4.51
CA PRO A 73 18.01 -5.73 5.57
C PRO A 73 19.38 -5.11 5.24
N ASP A 74 19.68 -4.93 3.95
CA ASP A 74 20.94 -4.39 3.45
C ASP A 74 20.88 -2.88 3.18
N TYR A 75 19.82 -2.20 3.62
CA TYR A 75 19.63 -0.78 3.38
C TYR A 75 20.73 0.07 4.03
N ASP A 76 21.36 0.92 3.23
CA ASP A 76 22.53 1.73 3.58
C ASP A 76 22.20 3.06 4.26
N GLY A 77 20.92 3.40 4.43
CA GLY A 77 20.47 4.66 5.01
C GLY A 77 20.50 5.86 4.06
N LYS A 78 20.66 5.67 2.74
CA LYS A 78 20.80 6.78 1.78
C LYS A 78 19.63 7.78 1.72
N TYR A 79 18.45 7.39 2.19
CA TYR A 79 17.26 8.25 2.28
C TYR A 79 16.96 8.74 3.71
N ASP A 80 17.75 8.34 4.70
CA ASP A 80 17.56 8.79 6.08
C ASP A 80 17.90 10.28 6.19
N GLY A 81 16.93 11.06 6.67
CA GLY A 81 17.17 12.45 7.03
C GLY A 81 17.98 12.60 8.32
N ASN A 82 18.29 13.84 8.67
CA ASN A 82 18.94 14.17 9.93
C ASN A 82 18.14 13.60 11.12
N LYS A 83 18.82 12.79 11.95
CA LYS A 83 18.24 12.22 13.17
C LYS A 83 18.28 13.30 14.27
N PHE A 84 17.15 13.93 14.55
CA PHE A 84 17.02 14.86 15.67
C PHE A 84 16.54 14.10 16.92
N SER A 85 17.21 14.31 18.05
CA SER A 85 16.80 13.79 19.35
C SER A 85 15.97 14.82 20.09
N SER A 86 14.72 14.50 20.43
CA SER A 86 13.87 15.32 21.30
C SER A 86 13.80 14.70 22.71
N PHE A 87 14.52 15.28 23.66
CA PHE A 87 14.28 15.05 25.09
C PHE A 87 13.27 16.10 25.58
N VAL A 88 12.07 15.68 25.97
CA VAL A 88 11.08 16.56 26.62
C VAL A 88 11.03 16.23 28.11
N SER A 89 11.79 16.98 28.91
CA SER A 89 11.69 16.94 30.38
C SER A 89 10.73 18.04 30.87
N GLY A 90 9.44 17.85 30.59
CA GLY A 90 8.38 18.69 31.17
C GLY A 90 8.01 18.20 32.57
N LYS A 91 8.26 19.00 33.60
CA LYS A 91 7.68 18.80 34.93
C LYS A 91 6.22 19.27 34.88
N LEU A 92 5.29 18.37 35.23
CA LEU A 92 3.85 18.65 35.42
C LEU A 92 3.61 19.78 36.42
#